data_AF-A0A1B7VG71-F1
#
_entry.id   AF-A0A1B7VG71-F1
#
_cell.length_a   1.000
_cell.length_b   1.000
_cell.length_c   1.000
_cell.angle_alpha   90.00
_cell.angle_beta   90.00
_cell.angle_gamma   90.00
#
_symmetry.space_group_name_H-M   'P 1'
#
loop_
_entity.id
_entity.type
_entity.pdbx_description
1 polymer ?
#
loop_
_entity_poly.entity_id
_entity_poly.type
_entity_poly.pdbx_seq_one_letter_code
_entity_poly.pdbx_strand_id
1 'polypeptide(L)'
;MDELINKLAGFGVAGLVLVVVMGVSGFAGAAAITTALAALGGPFGMLGGIAVLAVLGTLSSAVTKYGVDHVAQEVIRKMLRDGRSRSSIITEINNFPLITDDLRAKLRDFVQRT
;
A
#
# COMPACT_ATOMS: atom_id res chain seq x y z
N MET A 1 -3.66 -7.25 -13.57
CA MET A 1 -4.16 -7.03 -12.20
C MET A 1 -3.35 -7.88 -11.24
N ASP A 2 -3.28 -9.19 -11.47
CA ASP A 2 -2.56 -10.12 -10.60
C ASP A 2 -1.09 -9.76 -10.37
N GLU A 3 -0.36 -9.34 -11.42
CA GLU A 3 1.03 -8.91 -11.26
C GLU A 3 1.16 -7.64 -10.39
N LEU A 4 0.24 -6.68 -10.52
CA LEU A 4 0.21 -5.49 -9.66
C LEU A 4 -0.08 -5.89 -8.21
N ILE A 5 -1.08 -6.73 -7.98
CA ILE A 5 -1.45 -7.22 -6.65
C ILE A 5 -0.29 -8.00 -6.01
N ASN A 6 0.42 -8.83 -6.79
CA ASN A 6 1.61 -9.55 -6.33
C ASN A 6 2.73 -8.58 -5.93
N LYS A 7 3.01 -7.55 -6.74
CA LYS A 7 4.03 -6.53 -6.42
C LYS A 7 3.67 -5.74 -5.16
N LEU A 8 2.41 -5.30 -5.04
CA LEU A 8 1.94 -4.56 -3.87
C LEU A 8 1.91 -5.42 -2.60
N ALA A 9 1.52 -6.69 -2.69
CA ALA A 9 1.56 -7.62 -1.56
C ALA A 9 3.00 -7.95 -1.16
N GLY A 10 3.92 -8.05 -2.13
CA GLY A 10 5.36 -8.19 -1.88
C GLY A 10 5.97 -7.00 -1.14
N PHE A 11 5.40 -5.82 -1.31
CA PHE A 11 5.74 -4.61 -0.55
C PHE A 11 5.11 -4.56 0.85
N GLY A 12 4.26 -5.52 1.22
CA GLY A 12 3.65 -5.61 2.54
C GLY A 12 2.76 -4.40 2.87
N VAL A 13 2.85 -3.91 4.11
CA VAL A 13 2.03 -2.76 4.55
C VAL A 13 2.40 -1.48 3.80
N ALA A 14 3.65 -1.31 3.37
CA ALA A 14 4.03 -0.15 2.56
C ALA A 14 3.28 -0.10 1.22
N GLY A 15 3.06 -1.26 0.58
CA GLY A 15 2.22 -1.38 -0.61
C GLY A 15 0.76 -1.04 -0.32
N LEU A 16 0.25 -1.47 0.84
CA LEU A 16 -1.12 -1.17 1.28
C LEU A 16 -1.33 0.32 1.52
N VAL A 17 -0.38 0.96 2.20
CA VAL A 17 -0.35 2.41 2.41
C VAL A 17 -0.46 3.09 1.05
N LEU A 18 0.42 2.77 0.10
CA LEU A 18 0.47 3.37 -1.24
C LEU A 18 -0.90 3.37 -1.95
N VAL A 19 -1.62 2.23 -1.91
CA VAL A 19 -2.96 2.10 -2.49
C VAL A 19 -3.94 3.07 -1.83
N VAL A 20 -4.00 3.06 -0.50
CA VAL A 20 -4.97 3.86 0.25
C VAL A 20 -4.69 5.35 0.12
N VAL A 21 -3.42 5.78 0.13
CA VAL A 21 -3.09 7.20 0.01
C VAL A 21 -3.45 7.77 -1.35
N MET A 22 -3.31 6.97 -2.41
CA MET A 22 -3.65 7.40 -3.76
C MET A 22 -5.15 7.72 -3.91
N GLY A 23 -5.98 7.17 -3.01
CA GLY A 23 -7.39 7.49 -2.87
C GLY A 23 -7.74 8.70 -2.01
N VAL A 24 -6.79 9.22 -1.23
CA VAL A 24 -6.98 10.30 -0.26
C VAL A 24 -6.17 11.51 -0.75
N SER A 25 -6.73 12.25 -1.72
CA SER A 25 -6.06 13.42 -2.29
C SER A 25 -6.06 14.60 -1.29
N GLY A 26 -4.86 15.06 -0.92
CA GLY A 26 -4.61 16.19 0.00
C GLY A 26 -3.14 16.29 0.42
N PHE A 27 -2.78 17.26 1.27
CA PHE A 27 -1.39 17.48 1.73
C PHE A 27 -0.80 16.27 2.48
N ALA A 28 -1.65 15.60 3.27
CA ALA A 28 -1.31 14.33 3.92
C ALA A 28 -1.05 13.21 2.91
N GLY A 29 -1.71 13.24 1.75
CA GLY A 29 -1.52 12.28 0.68
C GLY A 29 -0.13 12.38 0.04
N ALA A 30 0.34 13.61 -0.19
CA ALA A 30 1.67 13.84 -0.75
C ALA A 30 2.80 13.33 0.16
N ALA A 31 2.71 13.60 1.47
CA ALA A 31 3.69 13.14 2.45
C ALA A 31 3.67 11.61 2.64
N ALA A 32 2.48 11.01 2.64
CA ALA A 32 2.36 9.56 2.75
C ALA A 32 2.79 8.83 1.45
N ILE A 33 2.65 9.45 0.28
CA ILE A 33 3.21 8.95 -0.98
C ILE A 33 4.75 8.99 -0.92
N THR A 34 5.37 10.12 -0.56
CA THR A 34 6.84 10.21 -0.49
C THR A 34 7.45 9.27 0.54
N THR A 35 6.79 9.05 1.68
CA THR A 35 7.25 8.09 2.69
C THR A 35 7.11 6.65 2.22
N ALA A 36 6.00 6.29 1.57
CA ALA A 36 5.85 4.98 0.94
C ALA A 36 6.92 4.79 -0.15
N LEU A 37 7.18 5.78 -1.00
CA LEU A 37 8.28 5.72 -1.96
C LEU A 37 9.66 5.59 -1.30
N ALA A 38 9.91 6.27 -0.18
CA ALA A 38 11.18 6.14 0.54
C ALA A 38 11.36 4.74 1.13
N ALA A 39 10.30 4.16 1.71
CA ALA A 39 10.29 2.80 2.22
C ALA A 39 10.49 1.76 1.11
N LEU A 40 9.90 1.99 -0.07
CA LEU A 40 9.95 1.06 -1.20
C LEU A 40 11.20 1.22 -2.10
N GLY A 41 11.72 2.43 -2.23
CA GLY A 41 12.92 2.73 -3.02
C GLY A 41 14.21 2.23 -2.36
N GLY A 42 14.24 2.21 -1.03
CA GLY A 42 15.27 1.55 -0.23
C GLY A 42 16.72 1.95 -0.60
N PRO A 43 17.72 1.09 -0.29
CA PRO A 43 19.13 1.37 -0.59
C PRO A 43 19.47 1.33 -2.09
N PHE A 44 18.52 0.94 -2.96
CA PHE A 44 18.71 0.83 -4.41
C PHE A 44 18.67 2.19 -5.14
N GLY A 45 18.43 3.29 -4.40
CA GLY A 45 18.48 4.65 -4.94
C GLY A 45 17.55 4.83 -6.14
N MET A 46 18.09 5.32 -7.25
CA MET A 46 17.32 5.63 -8.46
C MET A 46 16.66 4.39 -9.10
N LEU A 47 17.30 3.22 -9.05
CA LEU A 47 16.73 1.99 -9.63
C LEU A 47 15.48 1.53 -8.85
N GLY A 48 15.55 1.59 -7.52
CA GLY A 48 14.40 1.33 -6.66
C GLY A 48 13.27 2.33 -6.93
N GLY A 49 13.62 3.62 -7.06
CA GLY A 49 12.68 4.67 -7.42
C GLY A 49 11.94 4.40 -8.74
N ILE A 50 12.66 4.04 -9.82
CA ILE A 50 12.06 3.74 -11.13
C ILE A 50 11.12 2.54 -11.06
N ALA A 51 11.50 1.48 -10.35
CA ALA A 51 10.65 0.30 -10.19
C ALA A 51 9.33 0.65 -9.47
N VAL A 52 9.40 1.46 -8.41
CA VAL A 52 8.22 1.93 -7.68
C VAL A 52 7.35 2.84 -8.54
N LEU A 53 7.95 3.73 -9.35
CA LEU A 53 7.23 4.58 -10.29
C LEU A 53 6.49 3.76 -11.36
N ALA A 54 7.09 2.67 -11.86
CA ALA A 54 6.42 1.77 -12.79
C ALA A 54 5.19 1.12 -12.15
N VAL A 55 5.31 0.67 -10.88
CA VAL A 55 4.16 0.14 -10.12
C VAL A 55 3.09 1.21 -9.94
N LEU A 56 3.47 2.44 -9.57
CA LEU A 56 2.56 3.57 -9.40
C LEU A 56 1.76 3.90 -10.67
N GLY A 57 2.40 3.87 -11.85
CA GLY A 57 1.70 4.05 -13.12
C GLY A 57 0.60 3.01 -13.33
N THR A 58 0.89 1.73 -13.05
CA THR A 58 -0.11 0.65 -13.16
C THR A 58 -1.17 0.71 -12.07
N LEU A 59 -0.80 1.14 -10.86
CA LEU A 59 -1.70 1.33 -9.73
C LEU A 59 -2.72 2.44 -10.03
N SER A 60 -2.29 3.56 -10.62
CA SER A 60 -3.17 4.67 -11.05
C SER A 60 -4.30 4.18 -11.96
N SER A 61 -3.96 3.35 -12.95
CA SER A 61 -4.95 2.74 -13.85
C SER A 61 -5.89 1.78 -13.13
N ALA A 62 -5.38 0.97 -12.21
CA ALA A 62 -6.18 0.02 -11.44
C ALA A 62 -7.15 0.72 -10.49
N VAL A 63 -6.71 1.75 -9.78
CA VAL A 63 -7.56 2.52 -8.87
C VAL A 63 -8.64 3.29 -9.64
N THR A 64 -8.30 3.86 -10.79
CA THR A 64 -9.30 4.52 -11.66
C THR A 64 -10.37 3.54 -12.14
N LYS A 65 -9.98 2.29 -12.46
CA LYS A 65 -10.89 1.29 -13.03
C LYS A 65 -11.70 0.52 -12.00
N TYR A 66 -11.13 0.21 -10.84
CA TYR A 66 -11.71 -0.71 -9.85
C TYR A 66 -11.99 -0.05 -8.49
N GLY A 67 -11.49 1.17 -8.26
CA GLY A 67 -11.57 1.85 -6.98
C GLY A 67 -10.50 1.40 -5.98
N VAL A 68 -10.21 2.29 -5.03
CA VAL A 68 -9.17 2.11 -4.01
C VAL A 68 -9.48 0.91 -3.12
N ASP A 69 -10.72 0.80 -2.66
CA ASP A 69 -11.15 -0.22 -1.71
C ASP A 69 -10.99 -1.63 -2.28
N HIS A 70 -11.37 -1.82 -3.55
CA HIS A 70 -11.23 -3.11 -4.22
C HIS A 70 -9.76 -3.52 -4.36
N VAL A 71 -8.90 -2.59 -4.78
CA VAL A 71 -7.46 -2.85 -4.90
C VAL A 71 -6.85 -3.17 -3.54
N ALA A 72 -7.18 -2.41 -2.49
CA ALA A 72 -6.68 -2.64 -1.13
C ALA A 72 -7.09 -4.02 -0.61
N GLN A 73 -8.35 -4.43 -0.79
CA GLN A 73 -8.83 -5.74 -0.38
C GLN A 73 -8.14 -6.89 -1.13
N GLU A 74 -7.89 -6.75 -2.44
CA GLU A 74 -7.16 -7.77 -3.20
C GLU A 74 -5.71 -7.93 -2.72
N VAL A 75 -5.04 -6.82 -2.38
CA VAL A 75 -3.69 -6.85 -1.78
C VAL A 75 -3.71 -7.56 -0.44
N ILE A 76 -4.66 -7.24 0.45
CA ILE A 76 -4.79 -7.92 1.75
C ILE A 76 -5.06 -9.40 1.55
N ARG A 77 -6.00 -9.77 0.68
CA ARG A 77 -6.29 -11.19 0.38
C ARG A 77 -5.06 -11.91 -0.14
N LYS A 78 -4.23 -11.27 -0.96
CA LYS A 78 -2.97 -11.85 -1.42
C LYS A 78 -1.99 -12.05 -0.26
N MET A 79 -1.79 -11.04 0.59
CA MET A 79 -0.92 -11.16 1.77
C MET A 79 -1.37 -12.30 2.70
N LEU A 80 -2.68 -12.46 2.92
CA LEU A 80 -3.24 -13.56 3.71
C LEU A 80 -2.98 -14.93 3.06
N ARG A 81 -3.15 -15.04 1.74
CA ARG A 81 -2.82 -16.26 0.98
C ARG A 81 -1.33 -16.61 1.03
N ASP A 82 -0.47 -15.59 1.18
CA ASP A 82 0.98 -15.76 1.32
C ASP A 82 1.42 -16.11 2.75
N GLY A 83 0.47 -16.46 3.62
CA GLY A 83 0.72 -16.94 4.98
C GLY A 83 0.83 -15.84 6.04
N ARG A 84 0.57 -14.57 5.69
CA ARG A 84 0.47 -13.49 6.69
C ARG A 84 -0.82 -13.65 7.48
N SER A 85 -0.77 -13.44 8.79
CA SER A 85 -1.98 -13.35 9.62
C SER A 85 -2.50 -11.90 9.66
N ARG A 86 -3.81 -11.74 9.86
CA ARG A 86 -4.41 -10.40 10.10
C ARG A 86 -3.74 -9.67 11.25
N SER A 87 -3.39 -10.40 12.34
CA SER A 87 -2.69 -9.82 13.48
C SER A 87 -1.30 -9.30 13.11
N SER A 88 -0.54 -10.04 12.30
CA SER A 88 0.76 -9.58 11.79
C SER A 88 0.62 -8.30 10.96
N ILE A 89 -0.36 -8.24 10.06
CA ILE A 89 -0.60 -7.07 9.21
C ILE A 89 -1.01 -5.86 10.08
N ILE A 90 -1.91 -6.04 11.04
CA ILE A 90 -2.34 -4.98 11.96
C ILE A 90 -1.18 -4.47 12.81
N THR A 91 -0.33 -5.37 13.33
CA THR A 91 0.87 -5.00 14.09
C THR A 91 1.83 -4.19 13.23
N GLU A 92 2.07 -4.60 11.99
CA GLU A 92 2.92 -3.85 11.06
C GLU A 92 2.30 -2.48 10.71
N ILE A 93 0.98 -2.40 10.50
CA ILE A 93 0.26 -1.12 10.35
C ILE A 93 0.46 -0.23 11.57
N ASN A 94 0.40 -0.76 12.79
CA ASN A 94 0.56 0.01 14.03
C ASN A 94 2.00 0.50 14.26
N ASN A 95 2.98 -0.24 13.76
CA ASN A 95 4.40 0.13 13.86
C ASN A 95 4.90 0.92 12.64
N PHE A 96 4.06 1.10 11.61
CA PHE A 96 4.46 1.80 10.39
C PHE A 96 4.75 3.28 10.72
N PRO A 97 5.95 3.78 10.39
CA PRO A 97 6.35 5.14 10.69
C PRO A 97 5.65 6.12 9.74
N LEU A 98 5.52 7.38 10.17
CA LEU A 98 5.16 8.52 9.30
C LEU A 98 3.77 8.41 8.60
N ILE A 99 2.80 7.74 9.22
CA ILE A 99 1.36 7.78 8.82
C ILE A 99 0.51 8.40 9.93
N THR A 100 -0.55 9.12 9.54
CA THR A 100 -1.51 9.71 10.49
C THR A 100 -2.37 8.64 11.15
N ASP A 101 -2.94 8.95 12.32
CA ASP A 101 -3.81 8.02 13.03
C ASP A 101 -5.09 7.69 12.26
N ASP A 102 -5.61 8.64 11.47
CA ASP A 102 -6.75 8.41 10.58
C ASP A 102 -6.42 7.39 9.48
N LEU A 103 -5.26 7.53 8.84
CA LEU A 103 -4.81 6.58 7.83
C LEU A 103 -4.57 5.19 8.45
N ARG A 104 -3.98 5.16 9.64
CA ARG A 104 -3.78 3.93 10.42
C ARG A 104 -5.11 3.24 10.73
N ALA A 105 -6.11 4.00 11.19
CA ALA A 105 -7.44 3.49 11.47
C ALA A 105 -8.11 2.92 10.20
N LYS A 106 -8.01 3.65 9.08
CA LYS A 106 -8.55 3.20 7.79
C LYS A 106 -7.90 1.91 7.28
N LEU A 107 -6.58 1.78 7.40
CA LEU A 107 -5.86 0.56 7.03
C LEU A 107 -6.28 -0.64 7.89
N ARG A 108 -6.46 -0.45 9.20
CA ARG A 108 -6.96 -1.52 10.10
C ARG A 108 -8.36 -1.97 9.72
N ASP A 109 -9.24 -1.02 9.41
CA ASP A 109 -10.61 -1.29 8.99
C ASP A 109 -10.65 -2.13 7.70
N PHE A 110 -9.79 -1.84 6.72
CA PHE A 110 -9.64 -2.70 5.52
C PHE A 110 -9.24 -4.14 5.86
N VAL A 111 -8.28 -4.35 6.78
CA VAL A 111 -7.82 -5.69 7.17
C VAL A 111 -8.90 -6.45 7.95
N GLN A 112 -9.76 -5.75 8.69
CA GLN A 112 -10.88 -6.36 9.42
C GLN A 112 -12.05 -6.72 8.52
N ARG A 113 -12.32 -5.93 7.46
CA ARG A 113 -13.42 -6.14 6.52
C ARG A 113 -13.12 -7.10 5.37
N THR A 114 -11.84 -7.26 5.02
CA THR A 114 -11.36 -8.33 4.12
C THR A 114 -11.51 -9.67 4.82
#